data_AF-A0A354H308-F1
#
_entry.id   AF-A0A354H308-F1
#
_cell.length_a   1.000
_cell.length_b   1.000
_cell.length_c   1.000
_cell.angle_alpha   90.00
_cell.angle_beta   90.00
_cell.angle_gamma   90.00
#
_symmetry.space_group_name_H-M   'P 1'
#
loop_
_entity.id
_entity.type
_entity.pdbx_description
1 polymer ?
#
loop_
_entity_poly.entity_id
_entity_poly.type
_entity_poly.pdbx_seq_one_letter_code
_entity_poly.pdbx_strand_id
1 'polypeptide(L)' 'MDRSWKEITAMPLGPFELMDYIGLKTVWRVTDFWARKRDDQNAQQSADLLKKYVDRGEIGMKSGKGFYDYTGKK' A
#
# COMPACT_ATOMS: atom_id res chain seq x y z
N MET A 1 3.69 9.91 10.46
CA MET A 1 2.89 8.70 10.71
C MET A 1 3.77 7.46 10.79
N ASP A 2 4.53 7.10 9.76
CA ASP A 2 5.40 5.90 9.81
C ASP A 2 6.46 5.92 10.91
N ARG A 3 7.08 7.08 11.18
CA ARG A 3 8.02 7.23 12.28
C ARG A 3 7.39 6.93 13.65
N SER A 4 6.22 7.51 13.92
CA SER A 4 5.47 7.29 15.16
C SER A 4 5.01 5.83 15.29
N TRP A 5 4.63 5.19 14.17
CA TRP A 5 4.28 3.76 14.17
C TRP A 5 5.48 2.90 14.55
N LYS A 6 6.65 3.14 13.97
CA LYS A 6 7.90 2.40 14.31
C LYS A 6 8.26 2.57 15.78
N GLU A 7 8.15 3.78 16.30
CA GLU A 7 8.46 4.10 17.71
C GLU A 7 7.48 3.41 18.68
N ILE A 8 6.20 3.31 18.34
CA ILE A 8 5.16 2.71 19.20
C ILE A 8 5.12 1.18 19.09
N THR A 9 5.22 0.64 17.88
CA THR A 9 5.06 -0.81 17.61
C THR A 9 6.36 -1.59 17.58
N ALA A 10 7.50 -0.89 17.69
CA ALA A 10 8.85 -1.44 17.51
C ALA A 10 9.05 -2.18 16.18
N MET A 11 8.21 -1.93 15.17
CA MET A 11 8.38 -2.52 13.85
C MET A 11 9.48 -1.78 13.06
N PRO A 12 10.33 -2.49 12.31
CA PRO A 12 11.41 -1.88 11.53
C PRO A 12 10.88 -1.06 10.32
N LEU A 13 9.69 -1.41 9.82
CA LEU A 13 9.04 -0.80 8.66
C LEU A 13 7.73 -0.14 9.07
N GLY A 14 7.47 1.04 8.50
CA GLY A 14 6.18 1.71 8.65
C GLY A 14 5.09 0.99 7.86
N PRO A 15 3.80 1.23 8.16
CA PRO A 15 2.70 0.59 7.45
C PRO A 15 2.73 0.86 5.94
N PHE A 16 3.11 2.08 5.50
CA PHE A 16 3.21 2.39 4.07
C PHE A 16 4.42 1.71 3.43
N GLU A 17 5.58 1.67 4.10
CA GLU A 17 6.74 0.90 3.64
C GLU A 17 6.45 -0.61 3.55
N LEU A 18 5.68 -1.15 4.49
CA LEU A 18 5.28 -2.56 4.49
C LEU A 18 4.33 -2.87 3.32
N MET A 19 3.40 -1.97 3.01
CA MET A 19 2.53 -2.10 1.84
C MET A 19 3.32 -2.07 0.53
N ASP A 20 4.32 -1.20 0.43
CA ASP A 20 5.21 -1.15 -0.73
C ASP A 20 6.11 -2.40 -0.83
N TYR A 21 6.47 -3.01 0.30
CA TYR A 21 7.23 -4.27 0.35
C TYR A 21 6.38 -5.48 -0.12
N ILE A 22 5.15 -5.60 0.39
CA ILE A 22 4.19 -6.65 -0.03
C ILE A 22 3.79 -6.46 -1.49
N GLY A 23 3.64 -5.21 -1.90
CA GLY A 23 3.24 -4.78 -3.23
C GLY A 23 1.80 -4.29 -3.26
N LEU A 24 1.63 -3.05 -3.77
CA LEU A 24 0.35 -2.34 -3.86
C LEU A 24 -0.74 -3.12 -4.62
N LYS A 25 -0.34 -3.91 -5.63
CA LYS A 25 -1.26 -4.78 -6.38
C LYS A 25 -1.93 -5.84 -5.51
N THR A 26 -1.17 -6.44 -4.60
CA THR A 26 -1.69 -7.47 -3.68
C THR A 26 -2.62 -6.84 -2.67
N VAL A 27 -2.22 -5.71 -2.09
CA VAL A 27 -3.03 -4.96 -1.12
C VAL A 27 -4.36 -4.53 -1.74
N TRP A 28 -4.32 -3.94 -2.95
CA TRP A 28 -5.52 -3.58 -3.70
C TRP A 28 -6.48 -4.75 -3.88
N ARG A 29 -5.97 -5.92 -4.31
CA ARG A 29 -6.82 -7.10 -4.58
C ARG A 29 -7.51 -7.61 -3.32
N VAL A 30 -6.83 -7.60 -2.18
CA VAL A 30 -7.40 -7.98 -0.89
C VAL A 30 -8.46 -6.97 -0.46
N THR A 31 -8.17 -5.67 -0.57
CA THR A 31 -9.10 -4.61 -0.20
C THR A 31 -10.35 -4.59 -1.09
N ASP A 32 -10.23 -4.70 -2.41
CA ASP A 32 -11.37 -4.77 -3.35
C ASP A 32 -12.25 -6.00 -3.07
N PHE A 33 -11.63 -7.16 -2.82
CA PHE A 33 -12.37 -8.37 -2.48
C PHE A 33 -13.18 -8.21 -1.18
N TRP A 34 -12.57 -7.68 -0.12
CA TRP A 34 -13.26 -7.50 1.16
C TRP A 34 -14.28 -6.36 1.12
N ALA A 35 -14.01 -5.27 0.39
CA ALA A 35 -14.93 -4.16 0.19
C ALA A 35 -16.24 -4.65 -0.43
N ARG A 36 -16.14 -5.39 -1.55
CA ARG A 36 -17.31 -5.99 -2.21
C ARG A 36 -18.04 -7.00 -1.35
N LYS A 37 -17.29 -7.82 -0.59
CA LYS A 37 -17.87 -8.85 0.27
C LYS A 37 -18.62 -8.26 1.48
N ARG A 38 -18.17 -7.11 1.98
CA ARG A 38 -18.77 -6.42 3.14
C ARG A 38 -19.71 -5.28 2.76
N ASP A 39 -19.84 -4.98 1.47
CA ASP A 39 -20.54 -3.79 0.95
C ASP A 39 -20.07 -2.49 1.63
N ASP A 40 -18.77 -2.42 1.92
CA ASP A 40 -18.16 -1.30 2.63
C ASP A 40 -17.69 -0.24 1.63
N GLN A 41 -18.45 0.85 1.55
CA GLN A 41 -18.16 1.96 0.63
C GLN A 41 -16.81 2.64 0.94
N ASN A 42 -16.37 2.70 2.20
CA ASN A 42 -15.09 3.32 2.55
C ASN A 42 -13.92 2.45 2.09
N ALA A 43 -14.05 1.13 2.25
CA ALA A 43 -13.07 0.17 1.74
C ALA A 43 -13.02 0.19 0.21
N GLN A 44 -14.17 0.36 -0.45
CA GLN A 44 -14.27 0.47 -1.90
C GLN A 44 -13.53 1.70 -2.43
N GLN A 45 -13.75 2.88 -1.83
CA GLN A 45 -13.02 4.10 -2.17
C GLN A 45 -11.51 3.95 -1.98
N SER A 46 -11.09 3.27 -0.90
CA SER A 46 -9.68 2.96 -0.66
C SER A 46 -9.10 2.04 -1.75
N ALA A 47 -9.86 1.03 -2.19
CA ALA A 47 -9.47 0.16 -3.29
C ALA A 47 -9.35 0.94 -4.62
N ASP A 48 -10.26 1.86 -4.91
CA ASP A 48 -10.19 2.69 -6.12
C ASP A 48 -8.97 3.62 -6.13
N LEU A 49 -8.59 4.17 -4.98
CA LEU A 49 -7.34 4.92 -4.84
C LEU A 49 -6.12 4.04 -5.13
N LEU A 50 -6.05 2.86 -4.51
CA LEU A 50 -4.96 1.90 -4.73
C LEU A 50 -4.89 1.44 -6.19
N LYS A 51 -6.04 1.27 -6.85
CA LYS A 51 -6.12 0.90 -8.26
C LYS A 51 -5.41 1.92 -9.17
N LYS A 52 -5.54 3.21 -8.89
CA LYS A 52 -4.83 4.26 -9.65
C LYS A 52 -3.31 4.10 -9.57
N TYR A 53 -2.77 3.69 -8.42
CA TYR A 53 -1.32 3.41 -8.30
C TYR A 53 -0.92 2.17 -9.09
N VAL A 54 -1.73 1.10 -9.02
CA VAL A 54 -1.49 -0.13 -9.78
C VAL A 54 -1.54 0.12 -11.28
N ASP A 55 -2.51 0.89 -11.76
CA ASP A 55 -2.67 1.25 -13.18
C ASP A 55 -1.50 2.11 -13.70
N ARG A 56 -0.88 2.91 -12.82
CA ARG A 56 0.35 3.66 -13.11
C ARG A 56 1.62 2.78 -13.09
N GLY A 57 1.53 1.51 -12.72
CA GLY A 57 2.68 0.63 -12.54
C GLY A 57 3.47 0.90 -11.26
N GLU A 58 2.94 1.71 -10.35
CA GLU A 58 3.53 2.02 -9.04
C GLU A 58 3.16 0.88 -8.07
N ILE A 59 3.77 -0.28 -8.25
CA ILE A 59 3.46 -1.51 -7.52
C ILE A 59 4.28 -1.71 -6.24
N GLY A 60 5.02 -0.69 -5.80
CA GLY A 60 5.82 -0.71 -4.57
C GLY A 60 7.32 -0.84 -4.83
N MET A 61 8.03 -1.46 -3.89
CA MET A 61 9.49 -1.58 -3.93
C MET A 61 9.97 -2.35 -5.18
N LYS A 62 9.18 -3.31 -5.67
CA LYS A 62 9.53 -4.11 -6.87
C LYS A 62 9.58 -3.30 -8.17
N SER A 63 8.79 -2.24 -8.28
CA SER A 63 8.83 -1.30 -9.42
C SER A 63 9.75 -0.11 -9.17
N GLY A 64 10.41 -0.06 -8.01
CA GLY A 64 11.18 1.11 -7.57
C GLY A 64 10.31 2.29 -7.14
N LYS A 65 8.98 2.18 -7.16
CA LYS A 65 8.06 3.27 -6.81
C LYS A 65 6.70 2.72 -6.38
N GLY A 66 6.21 3.21 -5.24
CA GLY A 66 4.88 2.94 -4.69
C GLY A 66 4.36 4.18 -3.95
N PHE A 67 4.07 4.05 -2.65
CA PHE A 67 3.88 5.20 -1.77
C PHE A 67 5.17 6.01 -1.60
N TYR A 68 6.30 5.32 -1.55
CA TYR A 68 7.62 5.94 -1.55
C TYR A 68 8.35 5.73 -2.87
N ASP A 69 9.26 6.65 -3.17
CA ASP A 69 10.20 6.51 -4.27
C ASP A 69 11.45 5.76 -3.78
N TYR A 70 11.72 4.60 -4.40
CA TYR A 70 12.84 3.72 -4.09
C TYR A 70 13.94 3.79 -5.15
N THR A 71 13.80 4.59 -6.22
CA THR A 71 14.83 4.68 -7.28
C THR A 71 16.14 5.30 -6.81
N GLY A 72 16.13 5.99 -5.66
CA GLY A 72 17.32 6.61 -5.04
C GLY A 72 18.04 5.75 -4.00
N LYS A 73 17.48 4.61 -3.56
CA LYS A 73 18.17 3.69 -2.64
C LYS A 73 18.98 2.68 -3.47
N LYS A 74 20.21 3.08 -3.83
CA LYS A 74 21.27 2.15 -4.25
C LYS A 74 21.91 1.51 -3.03
#